data_AF-A0A093IGA4-F1
#
_entry.id   AF-A0A093IGA4-F1
#
_cell.length_a   1.000
_cell.length_b   1.000
_cell.length_c   1.000
_cell.angle_alpha   90.00
_cell.angle_beta   90.00
_cell.angle_gamma   90.00
#
_symmetry.space_group_name_H-M   'P 1'
#
loop_
_entity.id
_entity.type
_entity.pdbx_description
1 polymer ?
#
loop_
_entity_poly.entity_id
_entity_poly.type
_entity_poly.pdbx_seq_one_letter_code
_entity_poly.pdbx_strand_id
1 'polypeptide(L)'
;QKFQSGLITVGEFLTLLQVHIPIQRPRHSHIPSSGAVSAPPTPEDLLYCQYILRPRLHVYEEDCQALAQKIEELKLHVSVQDQLLVNFNRTLWEVMRTCSDEELKKFGAELNQMKSYFTKESKILAHKEKAELYSKLLQCVQEQQGKIQSRAEELEKLLKEAESCLGAPGAGQAWGFFAAFLSQLFPPFLLELESIKSQEEELQRGRAGVSLAYVPHLTQQLYLCRELSDLEAENEQMLVRMEQLKEEEKHYRELLEHSEPTEWDLIEWNEQQGVFSFLYDSIELTVVFEPPRDGDEFGTDPSRKILSLGFESLLDEAAAPPSSHLVHRLIFQFIASQGCWQEKSPTLDHLPQGLRELSSVVSNCRILGDEVEFLERWGGKFKLLKTDISDTNLTLVFSSAAAFAKFQLTLSLSASYPNAPLPFTVQKLIGNVGEEEVSAVLSTVPVGLNYLRRIVSSLHQDLLQGP
;
A
#
# COMPACT_ATOMS: atom_id res chain seq x y z
N GLN A 1 -39.97 -30.80 4.56
CA GLN A 1 -40.39 -30.89 5.98
C GLN A 1 -40.79 -29.53 6.56
N LYS A 2 -39.93 -28.49 6.55
CA LYS A 2 -40.27 -27.13 7.05
C LYS A 2 -41.53 -26.49 6.43
N PHE A 3 -41.72 -26.64 5.12
CA PHE A 3 -42.91 -26.15 4.40
C PHE A 3 -44.21 -26.75 4.95
N GLN A 4 -44.22 -28.06 5.18
CA GLN A 4 -45.38 -28.80 5.67
C GLN A 4 -45.68 -28.55 7.15
N SER A 5 -44.67 -28.22 7.95
CA SER A 5 -44.81 -27.91 9.38
C SER A 5 -45.12 -26.43 9.68
N GLY A 6 -45.24 -25.57 8.65
CA GLY A 6 -45.53 -24.14 8.83
C GLY A 6 -44.36 -23.31 9.40
N LEU A 7 -43.17 -23.91 9.51
CA LEU A 7 -41.96 -23.26 10.04
C LEU A 7 -41.10 -22.63 8.93
N ILE A 8 -41.63 -22.52 7.71
CA ILE A 8 -40.94 -21.92 6.57
C ILE A 8 -41.06 -20.40 6.59
N THR A 9 -39.96 -19.70 6.33
CA THR A 9 -40.00 -18.24 6.15
C THR A 9 -40.45 -17.86 4.74
N VAL A 10 -40.87 -16.61 4.54
CA VAL A 10 -41.21 -16.09 3.20
C VAL A 10 -40.02 -16.23 2.23
N GLY A 11 -38.80 -15.93 2.68
CA GLY A 11 -37.58 -16.08 1.88
C GLY A 11 -37.25 -17.54 1.52
N GLU A 12 -37.40 -18.46 2.47
CA GLU A 12 -37.23 -19.90 2.22
C GLU A 12 -38.29 -20.43 1.24
N PHE A 13 -39.53 -19.93 1.32
CA PHE A 13 -40.61 -20.29 0.39
C PHE A 13 -40.33 -19.81 -1.04
N LEU A 14 -39.90 -18.56 -1.22
CA LEU A 14 -39.49 -18.05 -2.52
C LEU A 14 -38.32 -18.85 -3.12
N THR A 15 -37.37 -19.28 -2.28
CA THR A 15 -36.25 -20.13 -2.69
C THR A 15 -36.72 -21.52 -3.13
N LEU A 16 -37.67 -22.12 -2.41
CA LEU A 16 -38.28 -23.39 -2.75
C LEU A 16 -38.97 -23.35 -4.13
N LEU A 17 -39.57 -22.22 -4.48
CA LEU A 17 -40.18 -21.96 -5.79
C LEU A 17 -39.18 -21.53 -6.88
N GLN A 18 -37.87 -21.57 -6.59
CA GLN A 18 -36.80 -21.12 -7.48
C GLN A 18 -36.94 -19.65 -7.91
N VAL A 19 -37.54 -18.82 -7.05
CA VAL A 19 -37.66 -17.37 -7.25
C VAL A 19 -36.46 -16.70 -6.58
N HIS A 20 -35.34 -16.66 -7.30
CA HIS A 20 -34.13 -15.97 -6.81
C HIS A 20 -34.22 -14.46 -7.09
N ILE A 21 -33.96 -13.65 -6.07
CA ILE A 21 -33.75 -12.20 -6.16
C ILE A 21 -32.24 -11.96 -6.04
N PRO A 22 -31.50 -11.86 -7.16
CA PRO A 22 -30.06 -11.65 -7.11
C PRO A 22 -29.77 -10.22 -6.63
N ILE A 23 -29.19 -10.08 -5.44
CA ILE A 23 -28.57 -8.81 -5.04
C ILE A 23 -27.21 -8.75 -5.73
N GLN A 24 -27.10 -7.97 -6.80
CA GLN A 24 -25.81 -7.68 -7.40
C GLN A 24 -25.00 -6.87 -6.40
N ARG A 25 -23.92 -7.46 -5.86
CA ARG A 25 -22.93 -6.68 -5.12
C ARG A 25 -22.35 -5.65 -6.11
N PRO A 26 -22.44 -4.34 -5.83
CA PRO A 26 -21.85 -3.35 -6.70
C PRO A 26 -20.35 -3.64 -6.84
N ARG A 27 -19.82 -3.49 -8.05
CA ARG A 27 -18.37 -3.46 -8.22
C ARG A 27 -17.88 -2.24 -7.44
N HIS A 28 -17.07 -2.45 -6.41
CA HIS A 28 -16.42 -1.35 -5.72
C HIS A 28 -15.62 -0.57 -6.76
N SER A 29 -16.05 0.66 -7.04
CA SER A 29 -15.22 1.61 -7.77
C SER A 29 -14.00 1.86 -6.88
N HIS A 30 -12.83 1.41 -7.32
CA HIS A 30 -11.58 1.82 -6.72
C HIS A 30 -11.46 3.32 -6.93
N ILE A 31 -11.70 4.09 -5.88
CA ILE A 31 -11.32 5.50 -5.84
C ILE A 31 -9.80 5.50 -6.04
N PRO A 32 -9.27 6.20 -7.06
CA PRO A 32 -7.83 6.36 -7.19
C PRO A 32 -7.30 6.88 -5.86
N SER A 33 -6.32 6.18 -5.29
CA SER A 33 -5.60 6.61 -4.10
C SER A 33 -5.22 8.07 -4.30
N SER A 34 -5.81 8.95 -3.47
CA SER A 34 -5.57 10.39 -3.45
C SER A 34 -4.07 10.61 -3.58
N GLY A 35 -3.63 11.05 -4.75
CA GLY A 35 -2.23 11.40 -4.96
C GLY A 35 -1.94 12.53 -3.99
N ALA A 36 -0.99 12.31 -3.09
CA ALA A 36 -0.50 13.35 -2.20
C ALA A 36 -0.04 14.54 -3.05
N VAL A 37 -0.86 15.59 -3.12
CA VAL A 37 -0.49 16.85 -3.77
C VAL A 37 0.39 17.58 -2.77
N SER A 38 1.71 17.42 -2.88
CA SER A 38 2.68 18.06 -2.00
C SER A 38 2.93 19.55 -2.33
N ALA A 39 2.06 20.18 -3.11
CA ALA A 39 2.20 21.56 -3.56
C ALA A 39 1.00 22.40 -3.08
N PRO A 40 1.21 23.66 -2.63
CA PRO A 40 0.11 24.56 -2.30
C PRO A 40 -0.78 24.79 -3.53
N PRO A 41 -2.12 24.89 -3.34
CA PRO A 41 -3.06 25.01 -4.45
C PRO A 41 -2.79 26.29 -5.24
N THR A 42 -2.77 26.17 -6.57
CA THR A 42 -2.67 27.32 -7.46
C THR A 42 -3.98 28.12 -7.46
N PRO A 43 -3.96 29.41 -7.86
CA PRO A 43 -5.20 30.20 -8.01
C PRO A 43 -6.23 29.55 -8.95
N GLU A 44 -5.76 28.88 -9.99
CA GLU A 44 -6.58 28.09 -10.92
C GLU A 44 -7.25 26.90 -10.22
N ASP A 45 -6.51 26.20 -9.34
CA ASP A 45 -7.04 25.10 -8.54
C ASP A 45 -8.15 25.59 -7.59
N LEU A 46 -7.99 26.77 -7.01
CA LEU A 46 -8.99 27.36 -6.12
C LEU A 46 -10.28 27.73 -6.86
N LEU A 47 -10.17 28.33 -8.05
CA LEU A 47 -11.33 28.64 -8.90
C LEU A 47 -12.03 27.36 -9.37
N TYR A 48 -11.26 26.35 -9.78
CA TYR A 48 -11.79 25.04 -10.15
C TYR A 48 -12.50 24.36 -8.97
N CYS A 49 -11.92 24.43 -7.78
CA CYS A 49 -12.52 23.90 -6.56
C CYS A 49 -13.83 24.62 -6.21
N GLN A 50 -13.85 25.96 -6.26
CA GLN A 50 -14.99 26.77 -5.85
C GLN A 50 -16.19 26.65 -6.78
N TYR A 51 -15.97 26.69 -8.10
CA TYR A 51 -17.07 26.79 -9.08
C TYR A 51 -17.40 25.48 -9.79
N ILE A 52 -16.53 24.46 -9.74
CA ILE A 52 -16.75 23.19 -10.44
C ILE A 52 -16.82 22.02 -9.47
N LEU A 53 -15.82 21.81 -8.62
CA LEU A 53 -15.78 20.61 -7.76
C LEU A 53 -16.80 20.67 -6.61
N ARG A 54 -16.76 21.70 -5.76
CA ARG A 54 -17.66 21.81 -4.60
C ARG A 54 -19.15 21.82 -4.99
N PRO A 55 -19.59 22.58 -6.02
CA PRO A 55 -21.00 22.58 -6.41
C PRO A 55 -21.46 21.21 -6.93
N ARG A 56 -20.62 20.50 -7.69
CA ARG A 56 -20.93 19.12 -8.13
C ARG A 56 -20.99 18.14 -6.97
N LEU A 57 -20.05 18.25 -6.02
CA LEU A 57 -20.03 17.41 -4.83
C LEU A 57 -21.34 17.55 -4.04
N HIS A 58 -21.80 18.78 -3.83
CA HIS A 58 -23.04 19.04 -3.11
C HIS A 58 -24.26 18.36 -3.76
N VAL A 59 -24.39 18.43 -5.09
CA VAL A 59 -25.47 17.74 -5.82
C VAL A 59 -25.40 16.22 -5.65
N TYR A 60 -24.19 15.64 -5.65
CA TYR A 60 -24.02 14.21 -5.40
C TYR A 60 -24.31 13.84 -3.94
N GLU A 61 -23.96 14.68 -2.97
CA GLU A 61 -24.25 14.44 -1.55
C GLU A 61 -25.76 14.44 -1.28
N GLU A 62 -26.50 15.41 -1.82
CA GLU A 62 -27.96 15.45 -1.71
C GLU A 62 -28.62 14.21 -2.33
N ASP A 63 -28.15 13.79 -3.52
CA ASP A 63 -28.66 12.60 -4.19
C ASP A 63 -28.33 11.32 -3.39
N CYS A 64 -27.10 11.21 -2.86
CA CYS A 64 -26.69 10.13 -1.98
C CYS A 64 -27.55 10.06 -0.71
N GLN A 65 -27.86 11.20 -0.09
CA GLN A 65 -28.73 11.26 1.09
C GLN A 65 -30.16 10.80 0.76
N ALA A 66 -30.72 11.27 -0.37
CA ALA A 66 -32.05 10.85 -0.81
C ALA A 66 -32.11 9.34 -1.13
N LEU A 67 -31.06 8.80 -1.77
CA LEU A 67 -30.92 7.36 -2.01
C LEU A 67 -30.77 6.57 -0.71
N ALA A 68 -29.99 7.06 0.25
CA ALA A 68 -29.84 6.43 1.56
C ALA A 68 -31.18 6.34 2.30
N GLN A 69 -31.98 7.41 2.30
CA GLN A 69 -33.32 7.41 2.89
C GLN A 69 -34.23 6.36 2.24
N LYS A 70 -34.28 6.30 0.90
CA LYS A 70 -35.03 5.27 0.17
C LYS A 70 -34.56 3.84 0.50
N ILE A 71 -33.25 3.64 0.67
CA ILE A 71 -32.69 2.35 1.07
C ILE A 71 -33.18 1.97 2.47
N GLU A 72 -33.17 2.90 3.43
CA GLU A 72 -33.68 2.62 4.77
C GLU A 72 -35.18 2.28 4.77
N GLU A 73 -35.99 2.99 3.98
CA GLU A 73 -37.41 2.64 3.78
C GLU A 73 -37.58 1.24 3.20
N LEU A 74 -36.79 0.87 2.18
CA LEU A 74 -36.83 -0.44 1.54
C LEU A 74 -36.34 -1.57 2.46
N LYS A 75 -35.36 -1.30 3.34
CA LYS A 75 -34.87 -2.29 4.32
C LYS A 75 -35.98 -2.79 5.24
N LEU A 76 -36.94 -1.93 5.61
CA LEU A 76 -38.10 -2.33 6.40
C LEU A 76 -38.91 -3.42 5.69
N HIS A 77 -39.03 -3.35 4.37
CA HIS A 77 -39.73 -4.36 3.57
C HIS A 77 -38.94 -5.65 3.39
N VAL A 78 -37.60 -5.59 3.38
CA VAL A 78 -36.74 -6.79 3.32
C VAL A 78 -36.92 -7.67 4.56
N SER A 79 -37.13 -7.07 5.74
CA SER A 79 -37.34 -7.81 7.01
C SER A 79 -38.55 -8.78 6.98
N VAL A 80 -39.49 -8.56 6.06
CA VAL A 80 -40.64 -9.44 5.84
C VAL A 80 -40.22 -10.83 5.35
N GLN A 81 -39.06 -10.95 4.69
CA GLN A 81 -38.55 -12.24 4.21
C GLN A 81 -38.23 -13.21 5.36
N ASP A 82 -37.89 -12.69 6.53
CA ASP A 82 -37.55 -13.47 7.72
C ASP A 82 -38.78 -13.90 8.52
N GLN A 83 -39.96 -13.37 8.19
CA GLN A 83 -41.21 -13.76 8.84
C GLN A 83 -41.67 -15.14 8.35
N LEU A 84 -42.33 -15.88 9.25
CA LEU A 84 -42.96 -17.15 8.91
C LEU A 84 -44.09 -16.92 7.90
N LEU A 85 -44.14 -17.74 6.85
CA LEU A 85 -45.17 -17.62 5.81
C LEU A 85 -46.59 -17.72 6.39
N VAL A 86 -46.79 -18.55 7.43
CA VAL A 86 -48.07 -18.69 8.14
C VAL A 86 -48.52 -17.39 8.80
N ASN A 87 -47.57 -16.62 9.35
CA ASN A 87 -47.86 -15.36 10.01
C ASN A 87 -48.04 -14.22 9.00
N PHE A 88 -47.31 -14.26 7.89
CA PHE A 88 -47.41 -13.28 6.81
C PHE A 88 -48.69 -13.45 5.99
N ASN A 89 -48.99 -14.67 5.56
CA ASN A 89 -50.18 -14.99 4.78
C ASN A 89 -50.62 -16.45 5.02
N ARG A 90 -51.44 -16.62 6.05
CA ARG A 90 -51.96 -17.93 6.47
C ARG A 90 -52.74 -18.65 5.37
N THR A 91 -53.60 -17.94 4.66
CA THR A 91 -54.45 -18.53 3.62
C THR A 91 -53.62 -19.05 2.45
N LEU A 92 -52.58 -18.30 2.05
CA LEU A 92 -51.63 -18.75 1.04
C LEU A 92 -50.90 -20.03 1.49
N TRP A 93 -50.42 -20.10 2.73
CA TRP A 93 -49.75 -21.30 3.23
C TRP A 93 -50.69 -22.51 3.28
N GLU A 94 -51.92 -22.35 3.78
CA GLU A 94 -52.92 -23.43 3.88
C GLU A 94 -53.27 -24.03 2.52
N VAL A 95 -53.35 -23.19 1.47
CA VAL A 95 -53.56 -23.65 0.09
C VAL A 95 -52.30 -24.35 -0.43
N MET A 96 -51.15 -23.69 -0.35
CA MET A 96 -49.92 -24.16 -0.99
C MET A 96 -49.39 -25.47 -0.38
N ARG A 97 -49.63 -25.76 0.91
CA ARG A 97 -49.23 -27.04 1.53
C ARG A 97 -49.97 -28.26 0.96
N THR A 98 -51.13 -28.04 0.34
CA THR A 98 -51.97 -29.09 -0.25
C THR A 98 -51.75 -29.27 -1.76
N CYS A 99 -51.02 -28.35 -2.40
CA CYS A 99 -50.69 -28.43 -3.82
C CYS A 99 -49.68 -29.55 -4.11
N SER A 100 -49.79 -30.10 -5.32
CA SER A 100 -48.79 -31.01 -5.91
C SER A 100 -47.51 -30.25 -6.30
N ASP A 101 -46.42 -30.99 -6.53
CA ASP A 101 -45.15 -30.42 -6.97
C ASP A 101 -45.28 -29.72 -8.34
N GLU A 102 -46.13 -30.23 -9.23
CA GLU A 102 -46.43 -29.61 -10.53
C GLU A 102 -47.15 -28.27 -10.39
N GLU A 103 -48.12 -28.17 -9.49
CA GLU A 103 -48.85 -26.93 -9.21
C GLU A 103 -47.95 -25.88 -8.55
N LEU A 104 -47.09 -26.30 -7.62
CA LEU A 104 -46.08 -25.42 -7.01
C LEU A 104 -45.08 -24.90 -8.05
N LYS A 105 -44.63 -25.74 -8.99
CA LYS A 105 -43.77 -25.31 -10.11
C LYS A 105 -44.46 -24.29 -11.01
N LYS A 106 -45.75 -24.48 -11.32
CA LYS A 106 -46.53 -23.53 -12.13
C LYS A 106 -46.67 -22.18 -11.42
N PHE A 107 -46.97 -22.19 -10.12
CA PHE A 107 -47.04 -20.97 -9.31
C PHE A 107 -45.69 -20.24 -9.25
N GLY A 108 -44.59 -20.99 -9.08
CA GLY A 108 -43.24 -20.43 -9.15
C GLY A 108 -42.89 -19.78 -10.50
N ALA A 109 -43.40 -20.32 -11.62
CA ALA A 109 -43.24 -19.72 -12.93
C ALA A 109 -43.97 -18.38 -13.07
N GLU A 110 -45.20 -18.28 -12.55
CA GLU A 110 -45.97 -17.02 -12.52
C GLU A 110 -45.29 -15.96 -11.63
N LEU A 111 -44.77 -16.35 -10.47
CA LEU A 111 -43.98 -15.44 -9.62
C LEU A 111 -42.70 -14.96 -10.32
N ASN A 112 -42.02 -15.82 -11.07
CA ASN A 112 -40.85 -15.42 -11.85
C ASN A 112 -41.20 -14.46 -13.00
N GLN A 113 -42.37 -14.60 -13.61
CA GLN A 113 -42.89 -13.65 -14.60
C GLN A 113 -43.13 -12.28 -13.94
N MET A 114 -43.77 -12.26 -12.78
CA MET A 114 -44.00 -11.03 -12.01
C MET A 114 -42.69 -10.37 -11.55
N LYS A 115 -41.71 -11.17 -11.10
CA LYS A 115 -40.35 -10.71 -10.79
C LYS A 115 -39.68 -10.03 -12.00
N SER A 116 -39.81 -10.62 -13.20
CA SER A 116 -39.25 -10.05 -14.42
C SER A 116 -39.85 -8.68 -14.74
N TYR A 117 -41.16 -8.54 -14.55
CA TYR A 117 -41.86 -7.26 -14.70
C TYR A 117 -41.32 -6.20 -13.75
N PHE A 118 -41.29 -6.47 -12.44
CA PHE A 118 -40.76 -5.53 -11.44
C PHE A 118 -39.28 -5.19 -11.65
N THR A 119 -38.48 -6.15 -12.13
CA THR A 119 -37.07 -5.89 -12.47
C THR A 119 -36.95 -4.88 -13.63
N LYS A 120 -37.82 -4.97 -14.64
CA LYS A 120 -37.85 -4.02 -15.76
C LYS A 120 -38.32 -2.64 -15.29
N GLU A 121 -39.36 -2.60 -14.47
CA GLU A 121 -39.88 -1.35 -13.89
C GLU A 121 -38.85 -0.64 -13.02
N SER A 122 -38.15 -1.39 -12.14
CA SER A 122 -37.06 -0.86 -11.31
C SER A 122 -35.92 -0.27 -12.15
N LYS A 123 -35.56 -0.90 -13.28
CA LYS A 123 -34.57 -0.32 -14.20
C LYS A 123 -35.03 1.00 -14.81
N ILE A 124 -36.30 1.09 -15.21
CA ILE A 124 -36.87 2.32 -15.77
C ILE A 124 -36.84 3.45 -14.73
N LEU A 125 -37.21 3.15 -13.49
CA LEU A 125 -37.13 4.10 -12.38
C LEU A 125 -35.70 4.57 -12.13
N ALA A 126 -34.73 3.65 -12.05
CA ALA A 126 -33.32 4.00 -11.86
C ALA A 126 -32.77 4.88 -13.01
N HIS A 127 -33.18 4.62 -14.25
CA HIS A 127 -32.83 5.48 -15.39
C HIS A 127 -33.43 6.88 -15.28
N LYS A 128 -34.68 6.98 -14.79
CA LYS A 128 -35.35 8.26 -14.58
C LYS A 128 -34.67 9.08 -13.48
N GLU A 129 -34.35 8.45 -12.35
CA GLU A 129 -33.62 9.08 -11.25
C GLU A 129 -32.22 9.56 -11.70
N LYS A 130 -31.51 8.73 -12.47
CA LYS A 130 -30.22 9.11 -13.06
C LYS A 130 -30.33 10.31 -14.00
N ALA A 131 -31.39 10.39 -14.80
CA ALA A 131 -31.64 11.53 -15.69
C ALA A 131 -31.92 12.80 -14.87
N GLU A 132 -32.64 12.69 -13.77
CA GLU A 132 -32.91 13.81 -12.85
C GLU A 132 -31.60 14.33 -12.20
N LEU A 133 -30.73 13.43 -11.72
CA LEU A 133 -29.40 13.78 -11.21
C LEU A 133 -28.58 14.55 -12.26
N TYR A 134 -28.54 14.06 -13.51
CA TYR A 134 -27.83 14.74 -14.58
C TYR A 134 -28.43 16.12 -14.92
N SER A 135 -29.75 16.26 -14.83
CA SER A 135 -30.41 17.56 -14.99
C SER A 135 -30.00 18.53 -13.88
N LYS A 136 -29.95 18.08 -12.62
CA LYS A 136 -29.49 18.89 -11.47
C LYS A 136 -28.03 19.32 -11.62
N LEU A 137 -27.15 18.41 -12.06
CA LEU A 137 -25.76 18.72 -12.34
C LEU A 137 -25.60 19.76 -13.46
N LEU A 138 -26.39 19.64 -14.53
CA LEU A 138 -26.38 20.61 -15.62
C LEU A 138 -26.83 21.99 -15.14
N GLN A 139 -27.94 22.05 -14.40
CA GLN A 139 -28.46 23.29 -13.82
C GLN A 139 -27.42 23.94 -12.90
N CYS A 140 -26.80 23.15 -12.01
CA CYS A 140 -25.74 23.62 -11.12
C CYS A 140 -24.58 24.25 -11.91
N VAL A 141 -24.09 23.59 -12.96
CA VAL A 141 -23.02 24.13 -13.80
C VAL A 141 -23.45 25.41 -14.51
N GLN A 142 -24.69 25.48 -15.02
CA GLN A 142 -25.22 26.69 -15.67
C GLN A 142 -25.30 27.87 -14.69
N GLU A 143 -25.75 27.63 -13.44
CA GLU A 143 -25.80 28.65 -12.40
C GLU A 143 -24.40 29.16 -12.03
N GLN A 144 -23.41 28.27 -11.89
CA GLN A 144 -22.03 28.68 -11.59
C GLN A 144 -21.38 29.41 -12.77
N GLN A 145 -21.66 29.00 -14.00
CA GLN A 145 -21.22 29.70 -15.19
C GLN A 145 -21.79 31.13 -15.24
N GLY A 146 -23.08 31.29 -14.94
CA GLY A 146 -23.71 32.62 -14.85
C GLY A 146 -23.05 33.51 -13.79
N LYS A 147 -22.71 32.96 -12.61
CA LYS A 147 -21.99 33.69 -11.55
C LYS A 147 -20.59 34.12 -11.96
N ILE A 148 -19.85 33.25 -12.67
CA ILE A 148 -18.52 33.60 -13.19
C ILE A 148 -18.63 34.70 -14.24
N GLN A 149 -19.58 34.58 -15.17
CA GLN A 149 -19.79 35.57 -16.22
C GLN A 149 -20.17 36.93 -15.64
N SER A 150 -21.10 37.00 -14.68
CA SER A 150 -21.46 38.27 -14.03
C SER A 150 -20.28 38.92 -13.30
N ARG A 151 -19.44 38.12 -12.63
CA ARG A 151 -18.22 38.62 -11.97
C ARG A 151 -17.17 39.10 -12.98
N ALA A 152 -17.03 38.40 -14.10
CA ALA A 152 -16.12 38.81 -15.17
C ALA A 152 -16.57 40.13 -15.82
N GLU A 153 -17.86 40.31 -16.04
CA GLU A 153 -18.44 41.57 -16.54
C GLU A 153 -18.25 42.73 -15.55
N GLU A 154 -18.44 42.47 -14.25
CA GLU A 154 -18.18 43.45 -13.18
C GLU A 154 -16.71 43.85 -13.14
N LEU A 155 -15.79 42.88 -13.22
CA LEU A 155 -14.34 43.11 -13.34
C LEU A 155 -13.98 43.95 -14.57
N GLU A 156 -14.56 43.64 -15.73
CA GLU A 156 -14.29 44.37 -16.97
C GLU A 156 -14.79 45.82 -16.90
N LYS A 157 -15.97 46.04 -16.31
CA LYS A 157 -16.51 47.39 -16.09
C LYS A 157 -15.57 48.21 -15.20
N LEU A 158 -15.08 47.61 -14.12
CA LEU A 158 -14.18 48.27 -13.18
C LEU A 158 -12.82 48.55 -13.81
N LEU A 159 -12.29 47.62 -14.61
CA LEU A 159 -11.05 47.84 -15.37
C LEU A 159 -11.17 49.10 -16.25
N LYS A 160 -12.29 49.24 -16.96
CA LYS A 160 -12.58 50.44 -17.78
C LYS A 160 -12.69 51.70 -16.92
N GLU A 161 -13.29 51.63 -15.73
CA GLU A 161 -13.35 52.75 -14.79
C GLU A 161 -11.94 53.15 -14.30
N ALA A 162 -11.08 52.19 -13.93
CA ALA A 162 -9.69 52.48 -13.56
C ALA A 162 -8.87 53.10 -14.69
N GLU A 163 -8.98 52.57 -15.90
CA GLU A 163 -8.32 53.11 -17.09
C GLU A 163 -8.76 54.56 -17.34
N SER A 164 -10.04 54.88 -17.13
CA SER A 164 -10.55 56.25 -17.24
C SER A 164 -10.02 57.19 -16.14
N CYS A 165 -9.81 56.68 -14.92
CA CYS A 165 -9.25 57.45 -13.81
C CYS A 165 -7.74 57.70 -13.92
N LEU A 166 -6.99 56.80 -14.58
CA LEU A 166 -5.57 56.99 -14.90
C LEU A 166 -5.32 58.17 -15.86
N GLY A 167 -6.33 58.59 -16.63
CA GLY A 167 -6.29 59.77 -17.48
C GLY A 167 -6.58 61.11 -16.78
N ALA A 168 -7.01 61.10 -15.51
CA ALA A 168 -7.37 62.30 -14.75
C ALA A 168 -6.24 62.72 -13.77
N PRO A 169 -5.99 64.03 -13.56
CA PRO A 169 -4.97 64.53 -12.64
C PRO A 169 -5.43 64.37 -11.17
N GLY A 170 -5.44 63.12 -10.70
CA GLY A 170 -5.86 62.69 -9.36
C GLY A 170 -5.59 61.19 -9.10
N ALA A 171 -4.75 60.57 -9.93
CA ALA A 171 -4.56 59.12 -10.04
C ALA A 171 -4.14 58.37 -8.75
N GLY A 172 -3.65 59.07 -7.73
CA GLY A 172 -3.30 58.47 -6.44
C GLY A 172 -4.49 57.98 -5.61
N GLN A 173 -5.68 58.57 -5.76
CA GLN A 173 -6.89 58.12 -5.05
C GLN A 173 -7.58 56.94 -5.74
N ALA A 174 -7.54 56.89 -7.08
CA ALA A 174 -8.15 55.82 -7.87
C ALA A 174 -7.47 54.45 -7.65
N TRP A 175 -6.15 54.42 -7.46
CA TRP A 175 -5.40 53.20 -7.14
C TRP A 175 -5.71 52.66 -5.74
N GLY A 176 -6.00 53.54 -4.78
CA GLY A 176 -6.48 53.15 -3.45
C GLY A 176 -7.86 52.49 -3.49
N PHE A 177 -8.80 53.03 -4.31
CA PHE A 177 -10.09 52.40 -4.56
C PHE A 177 -9.96 51.05 -5.29
N PHE A 178 -9.07 50.96 -6.28
CA PHE A 178 -8.83 49.73 -7.03
C PHE A 178 -8.21 48.62 -6.17
N ALA A 179 -7.22 48.96 -5.32
CA ALA A 179 -6.60 48.01 -4.39
C ALA A 179 -7.55 47.58 -3.26
N ALA A 180 -8.34 48.51 -2.70
CA ALA A 180 -9.35 48.19 -1.70
C ALA A 180 -10.49 47.33 -2.27
N PHE A 181 -10.83 47.49 -3.55
CA PHE A 181 -11.89 46.73 -4.21
C PHE A 181 -11.43 45.38 -4.78
N LEU A 182 -10.19 45.27 -5.28
CA LEU A 182 -9.56 43.96 -5.52
C LEU A 182 -9.48 43.16 -4.22
N SER A 183 -9.27 43.84 -3.09
CA SER A 183 -9.38 43.25 -1.74
C SER A 183 -10.82 42.93 -1.30
N GLN A 184 -11.87 43.33 -2.06
CA GLN A 184 -13.28 42.91 -1.89
C GLN A 184 -13.71 41.80 -2.88
N LEU A 185 -13.04 41.68 -4.03
CA LEU A 185 -13.24 40.59 -5.01
C LEU A 185 -12.40 39.34 -4.72
N PHE A 186 -11.25 39.51 -4.07
CA PHE A 186 -10.32 38.46 -3.64
C PHE A 186 -10.27 38.10 -2.13
N PRO A 187 -11.16 38.55 -1.21
CA PRO A 187 -11.30 37.89 0.08
C PRO A 187 -12.31 36.74 -0.10
N PRO A 188 -12.05 35.52 0.39
CA PRO A 188 -11.90 35.38 1.83
C PRO A 188 -10.98 34.23 2.22
N PHE A 189 -9.74 34.52 2.61
CA PHE A 189 -9.04 33.59 3.49
C PHE A 189 -8.23 34.33 4.55
N LEU A 190 -7.54 35.43 4.19
CA LEU A 190 -6.62 36.07 5.12
C LEU A 190 -7.13 37.36 5.79
N LEU A 191 -7.93 38.20 5.12
CA LEU A 191 -8.39 39.48 5.70
C LEU A 191 -9.73 39.40 6.47
N GLU A 192 -10.59 38.43 6.16
CA GLU A 192 -11.86 38.24 6.90
C GLU A 192 -11.62 37.66 8.30
N LEU A 193 -10.56 36.89 8.54
CA LEU A 193 -10.28 36.31 9.87
C LEU A 193 -9.88 37.39 10.91
N GLU A 194 -9.15 38.43 10.48
CA GLU A 194 -8.77 39.56 11.33
C GLU A 194 -9.92 40.58 11.47
N SER A 195 -10.66 40.85 10.40
CA SER A 195 -11.83 41.74 10.44
C SER A 195 -12.97 41.15 11.27
N ILE A 196 -13.23 39.84 11.20
CA ILE A 196 -14.26 39.17 12.00
C ILE A 196 -13.88 39.19 13.49
N LYS A 197 -12.60 39.02 13.83
CA LYS A 197 -12.10 39.20 15.20
C LYS A 197 -12.32 40.63 15.72
N SER A 198 -12.07 41.66 14.90
CA SER A 198 -12.32 43.05 15.32
C SER A 198 -13.81 43.40 15.40
N GLN A 199 -14.65 42.83 14.52
CA GLN A 199 -16.09 43.05 14.50
C GLN A 199 -16.81 42.32 15.65
N GLU A 200 -16.24 41.21 16.15
CA GLU A 200 -16.70 40.51 17.35
C GLU A 200 -16.53 41.36 18.63
N GLU A 201 -15.44 42.15 18.74
CA GLU A 201 -15.23 43.09 19.84
C GLU A 201 -16.17 44.31 19.81
N GLU A 202 -16.69 44.69 18.64
CA GLU A 202 -17.70 45.74 18.48
C GLU A 202 -19.13 45.21 18.69
N LEU A 203 -19.46 44.01 18.20
CA LEU A 203 -20.78 43.40 18.35
C LEU A 203 -21.08 42.95 19.79
N GLN A 204 -20.06 42.57 20.57
CA GLN A 204 -20.22 42.38 22.02
C GLN A 204 -20.54 43.70 22.75
N ARG A 205 -20.13 44.86 22.19
CA ARG A 205 -20.39 46.20 22.73
C ARG A 205 -21.75 46.78 22.29
N GLY A 206 -22.26 46.34 21.14
CA GLY A 206 -23.47 46.87 20.49
C GLY A 206 -24.65 45.88 20.45
N ARG A 207 -25.03 45.24 21.56
CA ARG A 207 -26.27 44.46 21.64
C ARG A 207 -27.50 45.38 21.72
N ALA A 208 -27.89 46.00 20.62
CA ALA A 208 -29.24 46.57 20.46
C ALA A 208 -29.57 46.83 18.99
N GLY A 209 -29.94 45.77 18.26
CA GLY A 209 -30.77 45.92 17.06
C GLY A 209 -30.09 45.61 15.73
N VAL A 210 -30.01 44.32 15.38
CA VAL A 210 -30.01 43.88 13.97
C VAL A 210 -30.90 42.63 13.85
N SER A 211 -31.64 42.59 12.75
CA SER A 211 -32.75 41.71 12.37
C SER A 211 -32.53 40.19 12.55
N LEU A 212 -33.56 39.51 13.06
CA LEU A 212 -33.62 38.08 13.42
C LEU A 212 -33.62 37.07 12.26
N ALA A 213 -33.41 37.49 11.00
CA ALA A 213 -33.45 36.60 9.83
C ALA A 213 -32.06 36.16 9.31
N TYR A 214 -30.97 36.83 9.71
CA TYR A 214 -29.59 36.51 9.26
C TYR A 214 -28.80 35.59 10.21
N VAL A 215 -29.32 35.35 11.42
CA VAL A 215 -28.61 34.66 12.51
C VAL A 215 -28.37 33.16 12.26
N PRO A 216 -29.30 32.37 11.66
CA PRO A 216 -29.11 30.92 11.52
C PRO A 216 -28.04 30.53 10.49
N HIS A 217 -27.94 31.26 9.38
CA HIS A 217 -26.97 30.98 8.32
C HIS A 217 -25.54 31.31 8.75
N LEU A 218 -25.35 32.40 9.51
CA LEU A 218 -24.07 32.79 10.09
C LEU A 218 -23.62 31.81 11.19
N THR A 219 -24.54 31.31 12.01
CA THR A 219 -24.20 30.31 13.04
C THR A 219 -23.80 28.96 12.46
N GLN A 220 -24.42 28.54 11.34
CA GLN A 220 -24.03 27.32 10.64
C GLN A 220 -22.68 27.47 9.93
N GLN A 221 -22.40 28.62 9.30
CA GLN A 221 -21.08 28.92 8.73
C GLN A 221 -19.99 28.96 9.80
N LEU A 222 -20.26 29.56 10.97
CA LEU A 222 -19.32 29.59 12.09
C LEU A 222 -19.02 28.19 12.65
N TYR A 223 -20.01 27.29 12.67
CA TYR A 223 -19.82 25.91 13.10
C TYR A 223 -18.90 25.14 12.13
N LEU A 224 -19.16 25.25 10.82
CA LEU A 224 -18.32 24.62 9.79
C LEU A 224 -16.89 25.20 9.74
N CYS A 225 -16.72 26.51 9.91
CA CYS A 225 -15.38 27.12 9.96
C CYS A 225 -14.58 26.65 11.18
N ARG A 226 -15.25 26.42 12.31
CA ARG A 226 -14.62 25.89 13.52
C ARG A 226 -14.20 24.43 13.33
N GLU A 227 -15.08 23.62 12.75
CA GLU A 227 -14.80 22.21 12.45
C GLU A 227 -13.64 22.06 11.45
N LEU A 228 -13.59 22.91 10.41
CA LEU A 228 -12.46 22.94 9.48
C LEU A 228 -11.15 23.36 10.16
N SER A 229 -11.18 24.37 11.04
CA SER A 229 -10.00 24.81 11.80
C SER A 229 -9.51 23.73 12.77
N ASP A 230 -10.42 22.99 13.40
CA ASP A 230 -10.09 21.89 14.31
C ASP A 230 -9.47 20.72 13.51
N LEU A 231 -10.02 20.40 12.33
CA LEU A 231 -9.47 19.40 11.40
C LEU A 231 -8.08 19.79 10.86
N GLU A 232 -7.86 21.07 10.54
CA GLU A 232 -6.55 21.58 10.11
C GLU A 232 -5.52 21.44 11.23
N ALA A 233 -5.89 21.78 12.47
CA ALA A 233 -5.02 21.61 13.63
C ALA A 233 -4.70 20.12 13.92
N GLU A 234 -5.68 19.22 13.79
CA GLU A 234 -5.45 17.77 13.89
C GLU A 234 -4.52 17.26 12.78
N ASN A 235 -4.64 17.77 11.56
CA ASN A 235 -3.81 17.38 10.44
C ASN A 235 -2.36 17.89 10.60
N GLU A 236 -2.17 19.13 11.07
CA GLU A 236 -0.85 19.65 11.43
C GLU A 236 -0.21 18.82 12.55
N GLN A 237 -0.99 18.43 13.57
CA GLN A 237 -0.50 17.57 14.65
C GLN A 237 -0.13 16.17 14.13
N MET A 238 -0.91 15.62 13.20
CA MET A 238 -0.61 14.35 12.54
C MET A 238 0.66 14.42 11.68
N LEU A 239 0.87 15.53 10.95
CA LEU A 239 2.09 15.77 10.18
C LEU A 239 3.33 15.83 11.07
N VAL A 240 3.26 16.55 12.19
CA VAL A 240 4.35 16.59 13.18
C VAL A 240 4.65 15.19 13.73
N ARG A 241 3.60 14.41 14.04
CA ARG A 241 3.75 13.03 14.52
C ARG A 241 4.33 12.10 13.47
N MET A 242 3.94 12.27 12.20
CA MET A 242 4.52 11.51 11.09
C MET A 242 6.00 11.84 10.89
N GLU A 243 6.39 13.11 11.01
CA GLU A 243 7.80 13.50 10.85
C GLU A 243 8.66 12.98 12.02
N GLN A 244 8.12 12.99 13.25
CA GLN A 244 8.74 12.33 14.40
C GLN A 244 8.91 10.83 14.16
N LEU A 245 7.88 10.14 13.68
CA LEU A 245 7.95 8.70 13.38
C LEU A 245 8.93 8.39 12.25
N LYS A 246 9.08 9.26 11.25
CA LYS A 246 10.10 9.09 10.21
C LYS A 246 11.51 9.26 10.75
N GLU A 247 11.74 10.23 11.64
CA GLU A 247 13.07 10.41 12.24
C GLU A 247 13.38 9.25 13.20
N GLU A 248 12.38 8.74 13.93
CA GLU A 248 12.51 7.49 14.72
C GLU A 248 12.80 6.29 13.81
N GLU A 249 12.08 6.13 12.70
CA GLU A 249 12.31 5.06 11.73
C GLU A 249 13.74 5.14 11.17
N LYS A 250 14.19 6.34 10.80
CA LYS A 250 15.54 6.59 10.32
C LYS A 250 16.57 6.26 11.41
N HIS A 251 16.33 6.67 12.65
CA HIS A 251 17.19 6.34 13.79
C HIS A 251 17.29 4.82 14.02
N TYR A 252 16.17 4.10 14.01
CA TYR A 252 16.15 2.64 14.14
C TYR A 252 16.77 1.94 12.94
N ARG A 253 16.61 2.49 11.73
CA ARG A 253 17.24 1.97 10.51
C ARG A 253 18.75 2.15 10.55
N GLU A 254 19.24 3.30 10.97
CA GLU A 254 20.68 3.56 11.20
C GLU A 254 21.22 2.63 12.30
N LEU A 255 20.47 2.40 13.38
CA LEU A 255 20.80 1.42 14.42
C LEU A 255 20.82 -0.03 13.90
N LEU A 256 19.88 -0.42 13.03
CA LEU A 256 19.86 -1.75 12.40
C LEU A 256 20.99 -1.92 11.37
N GLU A 257 21.29 -0.88 10.61
CA GLU A 257 22.43 -0.85 9.69
C GLU A 257 23.77 -0.91 10.43
N HIS A 258 23.80 -0.57 11.73
CA HIS A 258 24.97 -0.66 12.61
C HIS A 258 24.93 -1.83 13.60
N SER A 259 23.80 -2.55 13.67
CA SER A 259 23.68 -3.78 14.44
C SER A 259 24.07 -4.93 13.53
N GLU A 260 25.30 -5.42 13.69
CA GLU A 260 25.75 -6.62 12.99
C GLU A 260 24.80 -7.78 13.32
N PRO A 261 24.30 -8.52 12.32
CA PRO A 261 23.37 -9.61 12.57
C PRO A 261 24.10 -10.72 13.35
N THR A 262 23.67 -10.95 14.58
CA THR A 262 24.04 -12.16 15.32
C THR A 262 23.29 -13.32 14.69
N GLU A 263 23.92 -14.04 13.76
CA GLU A 263 23.35 -15.22 13.08
C GLU A 263 23.57 -16.52 13.89
N TRP A 264 23.99 -16.42 15.15
CA TRP A 264 24.22 -17.56 16.02
C TRP A 264 23.33 -17.58 17.26
N ASP A 265 22.96 -18.79 17.64
CA ASP A 265 22.29 -19.10 18.90
C ASP A 265 23.23 -19.96 19.77
N LEU A 266 23.22 -19.69 21.08
CA LEU A 266 23.99 -20.49 22.04
C LEU A 266 23.13 -21.69 22.48
N ILE A 267 23.53 -22.89 22.07
CA ILE A 267 22.80 -24.13 22.38
C ILE A 267 23.22 -24.67 23.75
N GLU A 268 24.53 -24.74 23.98
CA GLU A 268 25.09 -25.31 25.20
C GLU A 268 26.26 -24.47 25.69
N TRP A 269 26.33 -24.25 27.00
CA TRP A 269 27.50 -23.68 27.65
C TRP A 269 27.79 -24.43 28.94
N ASN A 270 28.97 -25.04 29.02
CA ASN A 270 29.43 -25.74 30.21
C ASN A 270 30.91 -25.43 30.49
N GLU A 271 31.45 -25.99 31.57
CA GLU A 271 32.84 -25.74 31.96
C GLU A 271 33.85 -26.28 30.94
N GLN A 272 33.52 -27.22 30.07
CA GLN A 272 34.45 -27.87 29.14
C GLN A 272 34.27 -27.41 27.69
N GLN A 273 33.07 -27.00 27.30
CA GLN A 273 32.74 -26.62 25.94
C GLN A 273 31.58 -25.62 25.85
N GLY A 274 31.55 -24.87 24.75
CA GLY A 274 30.42 -24.06 24.31
C GLY A 274 30.01 -24.49 22.90
N VAL A 275 28.71 -24.64 22.67
CA VAL A 275 28.13 -25.06 21.39
C VAL A 275 27.24 -23.94 20.86
N PHE A 276 27.56 -23.48 19.65
CA PHE A 276 26.85 -22.43 18.95
C PHE A 276 26.21 -23.01 17.67
N SER A 277 24.94 -22.75 17.42
CA SER A 277 24.35 -23.01 16.10
C SER A 277 24.36 -21.79 15.23
N PHE A 278 24.43 -22.02 13.92
CA PHE A 278 24.31 -21.03 12.87
C PHE A 278 23.31 -21.52 11.81
N LEU A 279 22.74 -20.57 11.06
CA LEU A 279 21.92 -20.84 9.87
C LEU A 279 20.73 -21.78 10.18
N TYR A 280 19.90 -21.41 11.15
CA TYR A 280 18.73 -22.20 11.59
C TYR A 280 19.10 -23.63 12.03
N ASP A 281 20.06 -23.77 12.94
CA ASP A 281 20.52 -25.04 13.52
C ASP A 281 21.14 -26.04 12.53
N SER A 282 21.52 -25.59 11.34
CA SER A 282 22.07 -26.44 10.30
C SER A 282 23.60 -26.52 10.33
N ILE A 283 24.28 -25.58 11.01
CA ILE A 283 25.72 -25.59 11.22
C ILE A 283 26.00 -25.46 12.71
N GLU A 284 26.82 -26.36 13.25
CA GLU A 284 27.22 -26.35 14.65
C GLU A 284 28.71 -25.99 14.79
N LEU A 285 29.01 -25.10 15.72
CA LEU A 285 30.36 -24.76 16.16
C LEU A 285 30.56 -25.22 17.61
N THR A 286 31.46 -26.17 17.80
CA THR A 286 31.87 -26.65 19.11
C THR A 286 33.20 -26.01 19.51
N VAL A 287 33.20 -25.28 20.62
CA VAL A 287 34.37 -24.63 21.21
C VAL A 287 34.76 -25.39 22.47
N VAL A 288 35.96 -25.96 22.54
CA VAL A 288 36.45 -26.68 23.72
C VAL A 288 37.43 -25.81 24.50
N PHE A 289 37.22 -25.66 25.80
CA PHE A 289 38.00 -24.78 26.68
C PHE A 289 39.04 -25.54 27.51
N GLU A 290 40.11 -24.85 27.91
CA GLU A 290 41.05 -25.34 28.93
C GLU A 290 40.36 -25.42 30.31
N PRO A 291 40.61 -26.43 31.18
CA PRO A 291 39.94 -26.54 32.49
C PRO A 291 40.01 -25.26 33.33
N PRO A 292 38.96 -24.93 34.11
CA PRO A 292 38.91 -23.70 34.88
C PRO A 292 40.03 -23.64 35.92
N ARG A 293 40.56 -22.43 36.17
CA ARG A 293 41.56 -22.18 37.22
C ARG A 293 40.88 -22.11 38.59
N ASP A 294 41.59 -22.47 39.65
CA ASP A 294 41.07 -22.41 41.04
C ASP A 294 40.51 -21.01 41.35
N GLY A 295 39.17 -20.93 41.52
CA GLY A 295 38.43 -19.70 41.83
C GLY A 295 37.48 -19.18 40.74
N ASP A 296 37.45 -19.76 39.55
CA ASP A 296 36.48 -19.43 38.48
C ASP A 296 35.32 -20.44 38.47
N GLU A 297 34.31 -20.21 39.30
CA GLU A 297 33.14 -21.10 39.49
C GLU A 297 32.25 -21.24 38.23
N PHE A 298 32.45 -20.40 37.20
CA PHE A 298 31.60 -20.39 36.00
C PHE A 298 32.40 -20.48 34.68
N GLY A 299 33.73 -20.60 34.74
CA GLY A 299 34.58 -20.70 33.56
C GLY A 299 34.54 -19.46 32.66
N THR A 300 34.29 -18.29 33.25
CA THR A 300 34.03 -17.01 32.56
C THR A 300 35.26 -16.13 32.42
N ASP A 301 36.44 -16.60 32.84
CA ASP A 301 37.69 -15.84 32.68
C ASP A 301 37.94 -15.50 31.18
N PRO A 302 37.95 -14.20 30.81
CA PRO A 302 38.18 -13.74 29.43
C PRO A 302 39.52 -14.22 28.84
N SER A 303 40.51 -14.49 29.71
CA SER A 303 41.85 -14.95 29.34
C SER A 303 41.96 -16.46 29.11
N ARG A 304 40.85 -17.20 29.25
CA ARG A 304 40.80 -18.66 29.11
C ARG A 304 41.12 -19.10 27.68
N LYS A 305 41.94 -20.14 27.55
CA LYS A 305 42.38 -20.66 26.24
C LYS A 305 41.36 -21.59 25.61
N ILE A 306 41.25 -21.50 24.29
CA ILE A 306 40.46 -22.40 23.46
C ILE A 306 41.40 -23.53 22.98
N LEU A 307 41.05 -24.77 23.31
CA LEU A 307 41.83 -25.96 22.94
C LEU A 307 41.49 -26.45 21.54
N SER A 308 40.21 -26.39 21.16
CA SER A 308 39.77 -26.76 19.82
C SER A 308 38.49 -26.06 19.39
N LEU A 309 38.37 -25.85 18.09
CA LEU A 309 37.18 -25.36 17.40
C LEU A 309 36.80 -26.41 16.34
N GLY A 310 35.62 -26.99 16.47
CA GLY A 310 35.05 -27.96 15.53
C GLY A 310 33.84 -27.37 14.83
N PHE A 311 33.71 -27.61 13.52
CA PHE A 311 32.55 -27.20 12.74
C PHE A 311 31.90 -28.44 12.13
N GLU A 312 30.60 -28.59 12.32
CA GLU A 312 29.82 -29.71 11.78
C GLU A 312 28.61 -29.20 10.98
N SER A 313 28.33 -29.87 9.86
CA SER A 313 27.14 -29.60 9.04
C SER A 313 26.06 -30.61 9.40
N LEU A 314 24.93 -30.11 9.87
CA LEU A 314 23.74 -30.90 10.22
C LEU A 314 22.70 -30.92 9.09
N LEU A 315 23.06 -30.44 7.90
CA LEU A 315 22.20 -30.44 6.72
C LEU A 315 21.89 -31.88 6.25
N ASP A 316 20.61 -32.17 6.04
CA ASP A 316 20.18 -33.41 5.39
C ASP A 316 20.51 -33.36 3.88
N GLU A 317 21.59 -34.02 3.50
CA GLU A 317 22.09 -34.06 2.12
C GLU A 317 21.09 -34.65 1.10
N ALA A 318 20.09 -35.42 1.55
CA ALA A 318 19.10 -36.04 0.66
C ALA A 318 17.83 -35.18 0.47
N ALA A 319 17.49 -34.36 1.47
CA ALA A 319 16.24 -33.59 1.49
C ALA A 319 16.44 -32.09 1.20
N ALA A 320 17.64 -31.56 1.37
CA ALA A 320 17.91 -30.14 1.23
C ALA A 320 17.81 -29.64 -0.22
N PRO A 321 17.36 -28.39 -0.44
CA PRO A 321 17.35 -27.81 -1.77
C PRO A 321 18.78 -27.47 -2.24
N PRO A 322 19.03 -27.41 -3.57
CA PRO A 322 20.35 -27.07 -4.12
C PRO A 322 20.92 -25.73 -3.62
N SER A 323 20.05 -24.75 -3.33
CA SER A 323 20.39 -23.47 -2.70
C SER A 323 21.06 -23.68 -1.33
N SER A 324 20.49 -24.52 -0.46
CA SER A 324 21.06 -24.82 0.87
C SER A 324 22.40 -25.54 0.77
N HIS A 325 22.55 -26.51 -0.13
CA HIS A 325 23.84 -27.17 -0.36
C HIS A 325 24.93 -26.19 -0.79
N LEU A 326 24.60 -25.25 -1.67
CA LEU A 326 25.50 -24.19 -2.10
C LEU A 326 25.92 -23.31 -0.92
N VAL A 327 24.97 -22.86 -0.11
CA VAL A 327 25.23 -22.02 1.07
C VAL A 327 26.18 -22.73 2.05
N HIS A 328 25.90 -23.97 2.43
CA HIS A 328 26.76 -24.75 3.32
C HIS A 328 28.15 -24.90 2.72
N ARG A 329 28.25 -25.23 1.44
CA ARG A 329 29.54 -25.41 0.77
C ARG A 329 30.38 -24.15 0.78
N LEU A 330 29.79 -22.97 0.54
CA LEU A 330 30.50 -21.70 0.58
C LEU A 330 30.99 -21.37 2.00
N ILE A 331 30.15 -21.60 3.02
CA ILE A 331 30.53 -21.40 4.43
C ILE A 331 31.68 -22.35 4.82
N PHE A 332 31.61 -23.63 4.47
CA PHE A 332 32.67 -24.58 4.78
C PHE A 332 33.96 -24.32 3.98
N GLN A 333 33.86 -23.79 2.76
CA GLN A 333 35.03 -23.31 2.02
C GLN A 333 35.69 -22.12 2.71
N PHE A 334 34.90 -21.18 3.23
CA PHE A 334 35.40 -20.08 4.05
C PHE A 334 36.12 -20.62 5.28
N ILE A 335 35.46 -21.47 6.07
CA ILE A 335 36.02 -22.08 7.28
C ILE A 335 37.34 -22.78 6.96
N ALA A 336 37.39 -23.58 5.89
CA ALA A 336 38.61 -24.26 5.47
C ALA A 336 39.72 -23.28 5.03
N SER A 337 39.36 -22.19 4.32
CA SER A 337 40.31 -21.17 3.86
C SER A 337 40.94 -20.35 4.98
N GLN A 338 40.26 -20.23 6.13
CA GLN A 338 40.77 -19.50 7.29
C GLN A 338 41.91 -20.24 8.01
N GLY A 339 42.15 -21.52 7.68
CA GLY A 339 43.21 -22.33 8.29
C GLY A 339 42.85 -22.77 9.72
N CYS A 340 43.81 -22.70 10.64
CA CYS A 340 43.58 -23.06 12.04
C CYS A 340 42.85 -21.92 12.78
N TRP A 341 41.53 -22.02 12.91
CA TRP A 341 40.71 -21.08 13.68
C TRP A 341 41.20 -20.89 15.12
N GLN A 342 41.82 -21.93 15.70
CA GLN A 342 42.43 -21.89 17.03
C GLN A 342 43.55 -20.84 17.15
N GLU A 343 44.29 -20.58 16.06
CA GLU A 343 45.35 -19.56 16.04
C GLU A 343 44.78 -18.13 15.93
N LYS A 344 43.58 -17.99 15.36
CA LYS A 344 42.88 -16.70 15.20
C LYS A 344 42.06 -16.31 16.42
N SER A 345 41.49 -17.29 17.11
CA SER A 345 40.76 -17.12 18.37
C SER A 345 41.41 -17.96 19.48
N PRO A 346 42.59 -17.57 19.98
CA PRO A 346 43.35 -18.37 20.96
C PRO A 346 42.75 -18.31 22.37
N THR A 347 42.00 -17.25 22.69
CA THR A 347 41.36 -17.05 24.00
C THR A 347 39.90 -16.66 23.86
N LEU A 348 39.16 -16.76 24.96
CA LEU A 348 37.73 -16.44 25.03
C LEU A 348 37.43 -14.99 24.62
N ASP A 349 38.31 -14.03 24.94
CA ASP A 349 38.21 -12.64 24.48
C ASP A 349 38.17 -12.48 22.96
N HIS A 350 38.81 -13.38 22.21
CA HIS A 350 38.87 -13.33 20.75
C HIS A 350 37.75 -14.12 20.07
N LEU A 351 36.95 -14.86 20.85
CA LEU A 351 35.83 -15.65 20.33
C LEU A 351 34.72 -14.77 19.76
N PRO A 352 34.26 -13.67 20.41
CA PRO A 352 33.23 -12.80 19.85
C PRO A 352 33.61 -12.21 18.48
N GLN A 353 34.89 -11.92 18.25
CA GLN A 353 35.37 -11.42 16.97
C GLN A 353 35.30 -12.50 15.88
N GLY A 354 35.72 -13.73 16.19
CA GLY A 354 35.60 -14.86 15.26
C GLY A 354 34.14 -15.22 14.94
N LEU A 355 33.27 -15.20 15.95
CA LEU A 355 31.83 -15.40 15.78
C LEU A 355 31.20 -14.30 14.90
N ARG A 356 31.64 -13.05 15.05
CA ARG A 356 31.18 -11.92 14.21
C ARG A 356 31.58 -12.08 12.74
N GLU A 357 32.84 -12.42 12.49
CA GLU A 357 33.34 -12.65 11.13
C GLU A 357 32.59 -13.81 10.46
N LEU A 358 32.36 -14.88 11.20
CA LEU A 358 31.58 -16.01 10.73
C LEU A 358 30.11 -15.64 10.49
N SER A 359 29.46 -14.94 11.42
CA SER A 359 28.09 -14.45 11.27
C SER A 359 27.91 -13.61 10.02
N SER A 360 28.88 -12.73 9.71
CA SER A 360 28.83 -11.92 8.49
C SER A 360 28.82 -12.79 7.23
N VAL A 361 29.70 -13.79 7.17
CA VAL A 361 29.77 -14.72 6.04
C VAL A 361 28.52 -15.59 5.94
N VAL A 362 28.04 -16.12 7.07
CA VAL A 362 26.81 -16.93 7.14
C VAL A 362 25.61 -16.11 6.66
N SER A 363 25.46 -14.88 7.14
CA SER A 363 24.37 -13.98 6.72
C SER A 363 24.41 -13.70 5.21
N ASN A 364 25.59 -13.38 4.69
CA ASN A 364 25.76 -13.09 3.26
C ASN A 364 25.48 -14.33 2.40
N CYS A 365 25.90 -15.52 2.83
CA CYS A 365 25.61 -16.76 2.13
C CYS A 365 24.13 -17.12 2.23
N ARG A 366 23.47 -16.89 3.38
CA ARG A 366 22.01 -17.06 3.54
C ARG A 366 21.24 -16.20 2.55
N ILE A 367 21.60 -14.91 2.45
CA ILE A 367 21.00 -13.98 1.48
C ILE A 367 21.20 -14.48 0.05
N LEU A 368 22.40 -14.97 -0.30
CA LEU A 368 22.66 -15.57 -1.61
C LEU A 368 21.75 -16.79 -1.88
N GLY A 369 21.54 -17.65 -0.90
CA GLY A 369 20.57 -18.75 -0.97
C GLY A 369 19.16 -18.26 -1.29
N ASP A 370 18.69 -17.25 -0.57
CA ASP A 370 17.38 -16.61 -0.80
C ASP A 370 17.29 -15.96 -2.20
N GLU A 371 18.38 -15.43 -2.72
CA GLU A 371 18.45 -14.87 -4.08
C GLU A 371 18.33 -15.95 -5.14
N VAL A 372 19.02 -17.07 -4.97
CA VAL A 372 18.94 -18.24 -5.87
C VAL A 372 17.53 -18.80 -5.90
N GLU A 373 16.92 -19.06 -4.74
CA GLU A 373 15.54 -19.59 -4.67
C GLU A 373 14.53 -18.64 -5.31
N PHE A 374 14.74 -17.33 -5.14
CA PHE A 374 13.93 -16.33 -5.82
C PHE A 374 14.07 -16.43 -7.34
N LEU A 375 15.29 -16.63 -7.87
CA LEU A 375 15.50 -16.77 -9.30
C LEU A 375 14.93 -18.09 -9.84
N GLU A 376 15.00 -19.19 -9.10
CA GLU A 376 14.35 -20.44 -9.48
C GLU A 376 12.82 -20.27 -9.57
N ARG A 377 12.21 -19.55 -8.63
CA ARG A 377 10.76 -19.38 -8.55
C ARG A 377 10.21 -18.28 -9.47
N TRP A 378 10.95 -17.19 -9.65
CA TRP A 378 10.49 -15.97 -10.33
C TRP A 378 11.33 -15.56 -11.53
N GLY A 379 12.37 -16.33 -11.87
CA GLY A 379 13.29 -16.06 -12.98
C GLY A 379 12.61 -15.84 -14.33
N GLY A 380 11.47 -16.49 -14.57
CA GLY A 380 10.70 -16.32 -15.81
C GLY A 380 10.32 -14.86 -16.11
N LYS A 381 10.14 -14.01 -15.09
CA LYS A 381 9.90 -12.57 -15.26
C LYS A 381 11.07 -11.87 -15.97
N PHE A 382 12.29 -12.35 -15.75
CA PHE A 382 13.53 -11.80 -16.29
C PHE A 382 13.99 -12.50 -17.57
N LYS A 383 13.13 -13.33 -18.19
CA LYS A 383 13.50 -14.21 -19.33
C LYS A 383 14.59 -15.23 -18.98
N LEU A 384 14.75 -15.55 -17.69
CA LEU A 384 15.57 -16.64 -17.22
C LEU A 384 14.79 -17.94 -17.38
N LEU A 385 15.29 -18.83 -18.23
CA LEU A 385 14.66 -20.09 -18.59
C LEU A 385 15.02 -21.21 -17.61
N LYS A 386 16.27 -21.25 -17.15
CA LYS A 386 16.79 -22.27 -16.24
C LYS A 386 17.85 -21.68 -15.32
N THR A 387 17.77 -22.08 -14.06
CA THR A 387 18.81 -21.92 -13.04
C THR A 387 19.32 -23.31 -12.68
N ASP A 388 20.63 -23.48 -12.59
CA ASP A 388 21.27 -24.76 -12.29
C ASP A 388 22.50 -24.51 -11.42
N ILE A 389 22.74 -25.35 -10.43
CA ILE A 389 23.88 -25.22 -9.51
C ILE A 389 24.76 -26.44 -9.66
N SER A 390 26.03 -26.21 -9.98
CA SER A 390 27.07 -27.23 -10.03
C SER A 390 28.22 -26.82 -9.10
N ASP A 391 28.31 -27.47 -7.96
CA ASP A 391 29.26 -27.15 -6.89
C ASP A 391 29.15 -25.71 -6.37
N THR A 392 30.03 -24.82 -6.81
CA THR A 392 30.01 -23.37 -6.50
C THR A 392 29.68 -22.51 -7.71
N ASN A 393 29.41 -23.14 -8.86
CA ASN A 393 29.08 -22.44 -10.09
C ASN A 393 27.55 -22.39 -10.27
N LEU A 394 27.03 -21.17 -10.37
CA LEU A 394 25.63 -20.90 -10.68
C LEU A 394 25.49 -20.67 -12.18
N THR A 395 24.72 -21.52 -12.84
CA THR A 395 24.45 -21.44 -14.27
C THR A 395 23.05 -20.90 -14.53
N LEU A 396 22.99 -19.80 -15.28
CA LEU A 396 21.78 -19.06 -15.62
C LEU A 396 21.59 -19.05 -17.14
N VAL A 397 20.48 -19.63 -17.63
CA VAL A 397 20.17 -19.69 -19.06
C VAL A 397 19.12 -18.65 -19.40
N PHE A 398 19.51 -17.63 -20.16
CA PHE A 398 18.60 -16.59 -20.63
C PHE A 398 18.10 -16.88 -22.04
N SER A 399 16.82 -16.60 -22.30
CA SER A 399 16.22 -16.81 -23.62
C SER A 399 15.11 -15.79 -23.89
N SER A 400 15.32 -14.91 -24.88
CA SER A 400 14.33 -13.93 -25.33
C SER A 400 14.19 -13.99 -26.85
N ALA A 401 13.01 -14.38 -27.32
CA ALA A 401 12.69 -14.35 -28.75
C ALA A 401 12.61 -12.91 -29.28
N ALA A 402 12.13 -11.97 -28.46
CA ALA A 402 11.98 -10.55 -28.83
C ALA A 402 13.35 -9.88 -29.08
N ALA A 403 14.34 -10.19 -28.25
CA ALA A 403 15.72 -9.71 -28.44
C ALA A 403 16.56 -10.61 -29.36
N PHE A 404 15.97 -11.68 -29.91
CA PHE A 404 16.66 -12.73 -30.67
C PHE A 404 17.96 -13.21 -29.99
N ALA A 405 17.90 -13.43 -28.67
CA ALA A 405 19.06 -13.73 -27.84
C ALA A 405 18.83 -14.98 -26.97
N LYS A 406 19.82 -15.87 -26.97
CA LYS A 406 19.91 -17.00 -26.04
C LYS A 406 21.37 -17.22 -25.66
N PHE A 407 21.66 -17.17 -24.37
CA PHE A 407 23.01 -17.39 -23.85
C PHE A 407 22.94 -18.00 -22.46
N GLN A 408 24.03 -18.63 -22.07
CA GLN A 408 24.21 -19.20 -20.74
C GLN A 408 25.32 -18.41 -20.04
N LEU A 409 25.01 -17.93 -18.83
CA LEU A 409 25.92 -17.24 -17.95
C LEU A 409 26.25 -18.18 -16.79
N THR A 410 27.53 -18.47 -16.59
CA THR A 410 28.00 -19.23 -15.43
C THR A 410 28.78 -18.29 -14.52
N LEU A 411 28.34 -18.17 -13.27
CA LEU A 411 28.94 -17.34 -12.23
C LEU A 411 29.64 -18.24 -11.21
N SER A 412 30.92 -17.98 -10.96
CA SER A 412 31.66 -18.68 -9.90
C SER A 412 31.47 -17.97 -8.56
N LEU A 413 30.72 -18.61 -7.67
CA LEU A 413 30.41 -18.08 -6.35
C LEU A 413 31.52 -18.44 -5.35
N SER A 414 31.71 -17.56 -4.37
CA SER A 414 32.64 -17.75 -3.26
C SER A 414 32.09 -17.09 -2.01
N ALA A 415 32.66 -17.40 -0.84
CA ALA A 415 32.23 -16.82 0.43
C ALA A 415 32.47 -15.31 0.55
N SER A 416 33.19 -14.68 -0.38
CA SER A 416 33.34 -13.23 -0.43
C SER A 416 32.14 -12.51 -1.05
N TYR A 417 31.13 -13.24 -1.53
CA TYR A 417 29.86 -12.66 -1.95
C TYR A 417 29.17 -11.93 -0.78
N PRO A 418 28.53 -10.77 -0.98
CA PRO A 418 28.39 -10.00 -2.22
C PRO A 418 29.47 -8.91 -2.41
N ASN A 419 30.56 -8.96 -1.64
CA ASN A 419 31.53 -7.86 -1.50
C ASN A 419 32.59 -7.81 -2.62
N ALA A 420 32.67 -8.84 -3.45
CA ALA A 420 33.60 -8.92 -4.57
C ALA A 420 32.85 -9.14 -5.90
N PRO A 421 33.36 -8.62 -7.03
CA PRO A 421 32.85 -8.94 -8.35
C PRO A 421 32.90 -10.46 -8.60
N LEU A 422 31.85 -11.00 -9.21
CA LEU A 422 31.77 -12.43 -9.49
C LEU A 422 32.53 -12.76 -10.78
N PRO A 423 33.49 -13.70 -10.75
CA PRO A 423 34.05 -14.27 -11.97
C PRO A 423 32.94 -14.96 -12.76
N PHE A 424 32.93 -14.74 -14.08
CA PHE A 424 31.88 -15.27 -14.94
C PHE A 424 32.42 -15.76 -16.26
N THR A 425 31.66 -16.66 -16.90
CA THR A 425 31.88 -17.11 -18.27
C THR A 425 30.57 -17.12 -19.02
N VAL A 426 30.59 -16.74 -20.30
CA VAL A 426 29.39 -16.67 -21.13
C VAL A 426 29.49 -17.66 -22.28
N GLN A 427 28.51 -18.53 -22.41
CA GLN A 427 28.33 -19.38 -23.58
C GLN A 427 27.18 -18.85 -24.43
N LYS A 428 27.53 -18.26 -25.56
CA LYS A 428 26.59 -17.77 -26.57
C LYS A 428 25.94 -18.94 -27.32
N LEU A 429 24.61 -18.95 -27.41
CA LEU A 429 23.86 -19.97 -28.15
C LEU A 429 23.16 -19.38 -29.38
N ILE A 430 22.48 -18.24 -29.24
CA ILE A 430 21.72 -17.55 -30.31
C ILE A 430 21.83 -16.03 -30.10
N GLY A 431 21.90 -15.26 -31.19
CA GLY A 431 21.92 -13.80 -31.16
C GLY A 431 23.33 -13.22 -31.20
N ASN A 432 23.49 -11.98 -30.73
CA ASN A 432 24.81 -11.31 -30.68
C ASN A 432 25.44 -11.25 -29.29
N VAL A 433 24.64 -11.38 -28.23
CA VAL A 433 25.08 -11.29 -26.83
C VAL A 433 26.17 -12.34 -26.51
N GLY A 434 27.38 -11.86 -26.22
CA GLY A 434 28.53 -12.63 -25.80
C GLY A 434 29.13 -12.08 -24.51
N GLU A 435 30.40 -12.39 -24.28
CA GLU A 435 31.12 -12.03 -23.05
C GLU A 435 31.33 -10.51 -22.91
N GLU A 436 31.56 -9.79 -24.01
CA GLU A 436 31.78 -8.35 -24.01
C GLU A 436 30.53 -7.57 -23.57
N GLU A 437 29.36 -7.90 -24.13
CA GLU A 437 28.11 -7.23 -23.78
C GLU A 437 27.68 -7.52 -22.34
N VAL A 438 27.86 -8.77 -21.90
CA VAL A 438 27.57 -9.17 -20.52
C VAL A 438 28.55 -8.49 -19.56
N SER A 439 29.85 -8.44 -19.88
CA SER A 439 30.86 -7.74 -19.08
C SER A 439 30.53 -6.25 -18.93
N ALA A 440 30.08 -5.59 -20.00
CA ALA A 440 29.68 -4.19 -19.95
C ALA A 440 28.55 -3.97 -18.94
N VAL A 441 27.53 -4.83 -18.92
CA VAL A 441 26.42 -4.74 -17.97
C VAL A 441 26.88 -5.06 -16.54
N LEU A 442 27.66 -6.12 -16.32
CA LEU A 442 28.10 -6.46 -14.95
C LEU A 442 29.00 -5.37 -14.34
N SER A 443 29.74 -4.62 -15.16
CA SER A 443 30.59 -3.53 -14.70
C SER A 443 29.81 -2.32 -14.18
N THR A 444 28.53 -2.15 -14.57
CA THR A 444 27.68 -1.05 -14.09
C THR A 444 26.94 -1.41 -12.80
N VAL A 445 26.87 -2.69 -12.43
CA VAL A 445 26.16 -3.14 -11.23
C VAL A 445 27.07 -3.04 -10.01
N PRO A 446 26.72 -2.20 -9.00
CA PRO A 446 27.52 -2.09 -7.80
C PRO A 446 27.41 -3.37 -6.95
N VAL A 447 28.54 -3.80 -6.39
CA VAL A 447 28.63 -4.89 -5.40
C VAL A 447 27.82 -4.55 -4.13
N GLY A 448 27.44 -5.56 -3.36
CA GLY A 448 26.65 -5.41 -2.13
C GLY A 448 25.31 -6.14 -2.13
N LEU A 449 24.48 -5.95 -1.10
CA LEU A 449 23.25 -6.70 -0.88
C LEU A 449 22.38 -6.87 -2.14
N ASN A 450 21.85 -8.08 -2.33
CA ASN A 450 21.06 -8.45 -3.51
C ASN A 450 21.81 -8.33 -4.86
N TYR A 451 23.13 -8.58 -4.87
CA TYR A 451 23.97 -8.40 -6.07
C TYR A 451 23.50 -9.27 -7.24
N LEU A 452 23.21 -10.54 -6.99
CA LEU A 452 22.78 -11.50 -8.00
C LEU A 452 21.45 -11.09 -8.64
N ARG A 453 20.46 -10.68 -7.83
CA ARG A 453 19.18 -10.16 -8.35
C ARG A 453 19.35 -8.90 -9.18
N ARG A 454 20.26 -8.01 -8.78
CA ARG A 454 20.57 -6.79 -9.53
C ARG A 454 21.24 -7.11 -10.87
N ILE A 455 22.21 -8.03 -10.90
CA ILE A 455 22.81 -8.53 -12.15
C ILE A 455 21.73 -9.04 -13.11
N VAL A 456 20.86 -9.95 -12.63
CA VAL A 456 19.80 -10.52 -13.47
C VAL A 456 18.82 -9.45 -13.98
N SER A 457 18.49 -8.46 -13.14
CA SER A 457 17.61 -7.35 -13.52
C SER A 457 18.23 -6.45 -14.58
N SER A 458 19.51 -6.10 -14.44
CA SER A 458 20.23 -5.28 -15.43
C SER A 458 20.41 -6.03 -16.75
N LEU A 459 20.78 -7.31 -16.72
CA LEU A 459 20.86 -8.14 -17.94
C LEU A 459 19.49 -8.24 -18.64
N HIS A 460 18.41 -8.31 -17.87
CA HIS A 460 17.07 -8.30 -18.42
C HIS A 460 16.73 -6.98 -19.12
N GLN A 461 17.03 -5.85 -18.49
CA GLN A 461 16.75 -4.51 -19.01
C GLN A 461 17.58 -4.18 -20.24
N ASP A 462 18.89 -4.44 -20.19
CA ASP A 462 19.84 -3.94 -21.19
C ASP A 462 20.00 -4.88 -22.40
N LEU A 463 19.84 -6.19 -22.20
CA LEU A 463 20.16 -7.20 -23.24
C LEU A 463 18.96 -8.02 -23.72
N LEU A 464 17.84 -8.04 -22.98
CA LEU A 464 16.73 -8.98 -23.22
C LEU A 464 15.37 -8.33 -23.45
N GLN A 465 15.21 -7.03 -23.16
CA GLN A 465 14.10 -6.23 -23.69
C GLN A 465 14.44 -5.94 -25.15
N GLY A 466 13.63 -6.45 -26.08
CA GLY A 466 13.83 -6.16 -27.51
C GLY A 466 13.76 -4.66 -27.81
N PRO A 467 14.10 -4.23 -29.03
CA PRO A 467 13.93 -2.85 -29.46
C PRO A 467 12.47 -2.36 -29.38
#